data_AF-A0A2Z3IDA7-F1
#
_entry.id   AF-A0A2Z3IDA7-F1
#
_cell.length_a   1.000
_cell.length_b   1.000
_cell.length_c   1.000
_cell.angle_alpha   90.00
_cell.angle_beta   90.00
_cell.angle_gamma   90.00
#
_symmetry.space_group_name_H-M   'P 1'
#
loop_
_entity.id
_entity.type
_entity.pdbx_description
1 polymer ?
#
loop_
_entity_poly.entity_id
_entity_poly.type
_entity_poly.pdbx_seq_one_letter_code
_entity_poly.pdbx_strand_id
1 'polypeptide(L)'
;MWVAGIDGCPAGWIAVLMDLGGSHPPIMRIERHMAAIVDAPEAPQVIAVDMPIGLPERTQGSGRRPEQLIRPLLGARQSSVFAIPARRAVEAEDYGTACAEALRTSDPPRKVSRQGFHLFPKIREIDSLLRSRPELVARVVEVHPELAFWSMNGERPLPEPKKVKSRPYPPGLALRRALLVRAGLPRDMVEARPPRGAAEDDLLDALVGLAVVIDIARGKGRSFPDPPDRDAHGLPVAIWTLSRPAPASEVAPMSASVSASDTLPVSRRDIAEAHGRIASHIRRTPVWTLPGAFGHDGPVSLKLEFLQHAGSFKSRGAFNTLLSRPVPEAGVAAASGGNHGAAVAYAAKQLGLKARIFVPEISSPAKVAVIRSHGAEVVIGGARYADAQAACDAYVAQSGALRVHPFDADTTIAGQGTVGLEWEEDGAPLDTILVAVGGGGLISGVAAWWAGRVKVVGVEPEGSRALHAALQAGGPVDVDVDSVAADSLGARNTGALVHGICSRAVDHVALVTDAAIREAQGTLWRDWRIATEPGGAAALAALTSGAYRPQAGERVGVLLCGANVELSRLDETVRSLA
;
A
#
# COMPACT_ATOMS: atom_id res chain seq x y z
N MET A 1 21.71 20.83 -11.37
CA MET A 1 20.73 21.70 -12.06
C MET A 1 19.60 21.95 -11.08
N TRP A 2 19.28 23.20 -10.79
CA TRP A 2 18.19 23.52 -9.87
C TRP A 2 16.83 23.52 -10.57
N VAL A 3 15.82 23.01 -9.87
CA VAL A 3 14.41 23.10 -10.25
C VAL A 3 13.58 23.49 -9.02
N ALA A 4 12.39 24.05 -9.24
CA ALA A 4 11.52 24.50 -8.15
C ALA A 4 10.05 24.14 -8.37
N GLY A 5 9.37 23.74 -7.30
CA GLY A 5 7.92 23.71 -7.22
C GLY A 5 7.45 24.80 -6.26
N ILE A 6 6.46 25.59 -6.68
CA ILE A 6 5.97 26.73 -5.91
C ILE A 6 4.44 26.71 -5.82
N ASP A 7 3.93 27.16 -4.67
CA ASP A 7 2.50 27.34 -4.44
C ASP A 7 2.22 28.66 -3.69
N GLY A 8 1.02 29.19 -3.86
CA GLY A 8 0.57 30.42 -3.24
C GLY A 8 0.02 30.23 -1.83
N CYS A 9 0.71 30.76 -0.82
CA CYS A 9 0.26 30.76 0.56
C CYS A 9 -0.09 32.19 1.07
N PRO A 10 -0.71 32.33 2.26
CA PRO A 10 -1.03 33.65 2.82
C PRO A 10 0.17 34.57 3.03
N ALA A 11 1.36 34.01 3.26
CA ALA A 11 2.59 34.77 3.49
C ALA A 11 3.36 35.13 2.19
N GLY A 12 2.90 34.66 1.03
CA GLY A 12 3.62 34.83 -0.24
C GLY A 12 3.64 33.52 -1.02
N TRP A 13 4.80 33.11 -1.48
CA TRP A 13 5.03 31.90 -2.27
C TRP A 13 5.86 30.93 -1.44
N ILE A 14 5.30 29.75 -1.14
CA ILE A 14 6.12 28.65 -0.65
C ILE A 14 6.88 28.07 -1.83
N ALA A 15 8.19 27.91 -1.68
CA ALA A 15 9.06 27.37 -2.71
C ALA A 15 9.86 26.19 -2.15
N VAL A 16 9.84 25.07 -2.88
CA VAL A 16 10.72 23.93 -2.65
C VAL A 16 11.66 23.82 -3.83
N LEU A 17 12.96 23.96 -3.58
CA LEU A 17 14.03 23.92 -4.57
C LEU A 17 14.86 22.65 -4.39
N MET A 18 15.26 22.03 -5.50
CA MET A 18 16.10 20.84 -5.49
C MET A 18 17.19 20.94 -6.56
N ASP A 19 18.42 20.62 -6.16
CA ASP A 19 19.52 20.40 -7.09
C ASP A 19 19.49 18.95 -7.58
N LEU A 20 19.12 18.76 -8.85
CA LEU A 20 19.10 17.44 -9.49
C LEU A 20 20.48 16.80 -9.63
N GLY A 21 21.56 17.58 -9.46
CA GLY A 21 22.92 17.05 -9.39
C GLY A 21 23.29 16.46 -8.02
N GLY A 22 22.45 16.64 -7.00
CA GLY A 22 22.67 16.11 -5.65
C GLY A 22 23.83 16.75 -4.88
N SER A 23 24.39 17.87 -5.38
CA SER A 23 25.52 18.54 -4.73
C SER A 23 25.09 19.41 -3.54
N HIS A 24 23.80 19.75 -3.47
CA HIS A 24 23.22 20.61 -2.44
C HIS A 24 21.94 19.98 -1.88
N PRO A 25 21.67 20.15 -0.58
CA PRO A 25 20.42 19.68 0.01
C PRO A 25 19.22 20.48 -0.55
N PRO A 26 18.00 19.90 -0.54
CA PRO A 26 16.80 20.64 -0.90
C PRO A 26 16.57 21.86 0.01
N ILE A 27 16.02 22.92 -0.56
CA ILE A 27 15.74 24.18 0.15
C ILE A 27 14.24 24.41 0.19
N MET A 28 13.72 24.78 1.36
CA MET A 28 12.32 25.13 1.56
C MET A 28 12.23 26.52 2.17
N ARG A 29 11.56 27.45 1.49
CA ARG A 29 11.42 28.84 1.96
C ARG A 29 10.11 29.48 1.53
N ILE A 30 9.79 30.62 2.14
CA ILE A 30 8.69 31.49 1.72
C ILE A 30 9.28 32.78 1.17
N GLU A 31 8.86 33.15 -0.03
CA GLU A 31 9.22 34.41 -0.66
C GLU A 31 8.00 35.29 -0.85
N ARG A 32 8.13 36.59 -0.60
CA ARG A 32 7.00 37.52 -0.77
C ARG A 32 6.56 37.63 -2.23
N HIS A 33 7.53 37.57 -3.14
CA HIS A 33 7.35 37.78 -4.57
C HIS A 33 7.97 36.65 -5.38
N MET A 34 7.32 36.27 -6.48
CA MET A 34 7.81 35.21 -7.36
C MET A 34 9.17 35.57 -7.99
N ALA A 35 9.40 36.86 -8.28
CA ALA A 35 10.67 37.34 -8.81
C ALA A 35 11.86 36.96 -7.90
N ALA A 36 11.69 36.99 -6.57
CA ALA A 36 12.73 36.60 -5.63
C ALA A 36 13.11 35.11 -5.74
N ILE A 37 12.20 34.24 -6.17
CA ILE A 37 12.49 32.82 -6.41
C ILE A 37 13.25 32.64 -7.72
N VAL A 38 12.86 33.39 -8.76
CA VAL A 38 13.47 33.34 -10.09
C VAL A 38 14.91 33.89 -10.07
N ASP A 39 15.12 34.98 -9.34
CA ASP A 39 16.40 35.69 -9.24
C ASP A 39 17.29 35.17 -8.10
N ALA A 40 16.88 34.09 -7.44
CA ALA A 40 17.65 33.52 -6.36
C ALA A 40 18.98 32.92 -6.85
N PRO A 41 20.00 32.80 -5.98
CA PRO A 41 21.30 32.25 -6.34
C PRO A 41 21.23 30.83 -6.93
N GLU A 42 20.24 30.03 -6.52
CA GLU A 42 20.01 28.69 -7.07
C GLU A 42 19.61 28.72 -8.55
N ALA A 43 19.02 29.82 -9.02
CA ALA A 43 18.60 30.07 -10.41
C ALA A 43 17.89 28.86 -11.04
N PRO A 44 16.73 28.44 -10.50
CA PRO A 44 16.04 27.24 -10.96
C PRO A 44 15.71 27.33 -12.46
N GLN A 45 16.12 26.31 -13.21
CA GLN A 45 15.99 26.26 -14.65
C GLN A 45 14.55 26.00 -15.09
N VAL A 46 13.80 25.23 -14.29
CA VAL A 46 12.37 24.98 -14.51
C VAL A 46 11.64 25.17 -13.17
N ILE A 47 10.51 25.88 -13.22
CA ILE A 47 9.68 26.25 -12.07
C ILE A 47 8.23 25.87 -12.36
N ALA A 48 7.64 25.00 -11.53
CA ALA A 48 6.21 24.71 -11.57
C ALA A 48 5.46 25.59 -10.59
N VAL A 49 4.32 26.13 -11.02
CA VAL A 49 3.43 26.93 -10.17
C VAL A 49 1.98 26.42 -10.26
N ASP A 50 1.33 26.22 -9.10
CA ASP A 50 -0.11 25.95 -9.03
C ASP A 50 -0.93 27.24 -9.22
N MET A 51 -0.86 27.80 -10.42
CA MET A 51 -1.60 28.99 -10.78
C MET A 51 -1.75 29.10 -12.30
N PRO A 52 -2.92 29.57 -12.80
CA PRO A 52 -3.14 29.78 -14.22
C PRO A 52 -2.09 30.68 -14.90
N ILE A 53 -1.51 30.21 -16.01
CA ILE A 53 -0.63 30.96 -16.91
C ILE A 53 -1.28 31.16 -18.28
N GLY A 54 -1.29 32.40 -18.74
CA GLY A 54 -1.92 32.78 -20.00
C GLY A 54 -3.43 32.97 -19.81
N LEU A 55 -3.88 34.20 -20.04
CA LEU A 55 -5.23 34.64 -19.74
C LEU A 55 -6.02 34.81 -21.04
N PRO A 56 -7.24 34.26 -21.13
CA PRO A 56 -8.02 34.38 -22.35
C PRO A 56 -8.61 35.79 -22.47
N GLU A 57 -8.82 36.25 -23.71
CA GLU A 57 -9.57 37.49 -23.95
C GLU A 57 -11.07 37.30 -23.74
N ARG A 58 -11.58 36.06 -23.94
CA ARG A 58 -12.95 35.62 -23.62
C ARG A 58 -12.95 34.17 -23.14
N THR A 59 -13.82 33.88 -22.17
CA THR A 59 -13.95 32.53 -21.61
C THR A 59 -15.18 31.84 -22.20
N GLN A 60 -15.03 30.64 -22.76
CA GLN A 60 -16.15 29.80 -23.19
C GLN A 60 -16.26 28.57 -22.28
N GLY A 61 -17.49 28.18 -21.92
CA GLY A 61 -17.72 26.98 -21.13
C GLY A 61 -17.13 27.06 -19.71
N SER A 62 -16.24 26.11 -19.36
CA SER A 62 -15.75 25.88 -17.99
C SER A 62 -14.31 26.34 -17.72
N GLY A 63 -13.75 27.21 -18.56
CA GLY A 63 -12.38 27.75 -18.41
C GLY A 63 -11.67 27.84 -19.76
N ARG A 64 -10.33 27.88 -19.75
CA ARG A 64 -9.52 27.70 -20.97
C ARG A 64 -9.54 26.21 -21.34
N ARG A 65 -8.94 25.88 -22.49
CA ARG A 65 -8.86 24.49 -22.97
C ARG A 65 -8.17 23.53 -21.98
N PRO A 66 -7.07 23.89 -21.28
CA PRO A 66 -6.49 23.04 -20.24
C PRO A 66 -7.50 22.59 -19.17
N GLU A 67 -8.25 23.53 -18.57
CA GLU A 67 -9.24 23.18 -17.53
C GLU A 67 -10.33 22.27 -18.07
N GLN A 68 -10.80 22.53 -19.29
CA GLN A 68 -11.82 21.72 -19.95
C GLN A 68 -11.34 20.27 -20.16
N LEU A 69 -10.06 20.08 -20.53
CA LEU A 69 -9.47 18.76 -20.74
C LEU A 69 -9.26 17.98 -19.44
N ILE A 70 -8.85 18.65 -18.36
CA ILE A 70 -8.47 17.95 -17.13
C ILE A 70 -9.65 17.68 -16.19
N ARG A 71 -10.71 18.52 -16.21
CA ARG A 71 -11.88 18.35 -15.32
C ARG A 71 -12.48 16.93 -15.35
N PRO A 72 -12.72 16.31 -16.52
CA PRO A 72 -13.29 14.96 -16.58
C PRO A 72 -12.38 13.90 -15.94
N LEU A 73 -11.07 14.12 -15.93
CA LEU A 73 -10.08 13.15 -15.41
C LEU A 73 -10.12 13.05 -13.88
N LEU A 74 -10.59 14.09 -13.19
CA LEU A 74 -10.48 14.21 -11.74
C LEU A 74 -11.68 13.66 -10.95
N GLY A 75 -12.71 13.16 -11.63
CA GLY A 75 -13.90 12.59 -11.00
C GLY A 75 -14.52 13.51 -9.95
N ALA A 76 -14.61 13.05 -8.70
CA ALA A 76 -15.16 13.84 -7.58
C ALA A 76 -14.33 15.09 -7.23
N ARG A 77 -13.09 15.20 -7.71
CA ARG A 77 -12.19 16.34 -7.46
C ARG A 77 -12.23 17.40 -8.57
N GLN A 78 -13.05 17.24 -9.61
CA GLN A 78 -13.14 18.20 -10.74
C GLN A 78 -13.46 19.65 -10.33
N SER A 79 -14.07 19.87 -9.16
CA SER A 79 -14.39 21.19 -8.63
C SER A 79 -13.17 21.95 -8.09
N SER A 80 -12.03 21.28 -7.90
CA SER A 80 -10.75 21.92 -7.55
C SER A 80 -10.17 22.75 -8.68
N VAL A 81 -10.49 22.41 -9.93
CA VAL A 81 -9.99 23.12 -11.11
C VAL A 81 -10.63 24.49 -11.18
N PHE A 82 -9.83 25.53 -10.95
CA PHE A 82 -10.27 26.91 -11.02
C PHE A 82 -10.53 27.33 -12.47
N ALA A 83 -11.72 27.84 -12.78
CA ALA A 83 -12.02 28.40 -14.10
C ALA A 83 -11.51 29.86 -14.16
N ILE A 84 -10.37 30.08 -14.80
CA ILE A 84 -9.85 31.45 -14.97
C ILE A 84 -10.81 32.28 -15.84
N PRO A 85 -11.20 33.50 -15.40
CA PRO A 85 -11.97 34.41 -16.22
C PRO A 85 -11.06 35.14 -17.21
N ALA A 86 -11.65 35.96 -18.07
CA ALA A 86 -10.88 36.72 -19.04
C ALA A 86 -9.91 37.72 -18.39
N ARG A 87 -8.82 38.03 -19.09
CA ARG A 87 -7.74 38.92 -18.66
C ARG A 87 -8.21 40.20 -17.96
N ARG A 88 -9.10 40.94 -18.63
CA ARG A 88 -9.70 42.18 -18.08
C ARG A 88 -10.42 42.01 -16.74
N ALA A 89 -11.00 40.84 -16.49
CA ALA A 89 -11.64 40.55 -15.20
C ALA A 89 -10.59 40.27 -14.11
N VAL A 90 -9.49 39.60 -14.47
CA VAL A 90 -8.34 39.35 -13.57
C VAL A 90 -7.60 40.64 -13.24
N GLU A 91 -7.49 41.55 -14.19
CA GLU A 91 -6.81 42.86 -14.03
C GLU A 91 -7.59 43.82 -13.12
N ALA A 92 -8.90 43.65 -12.97
CA ALA A 92 -9.74 44.50 -12.14
C ALA A 92 -9.25 44.61 -10.68
N GLU A 93 -9.31 45.81 -10.13
CA GLU A 93 -8.81 46.12 -8.78
C GLU A 93 -9.78 45.72 -7.67
N ASP A 94 -11.09 45.71 -7.96
CA ASP A 94 -12.13 45.37 -7.02
C ASP A 94 -13.04 44.23 -7.52
N TYR A 95 -13.69 43.55 -6.57
CA TYR A 95 -14.54 42.38 -6.83
C TYR A 95 -15.77 42.70 -7.69
N GLY A 96 -16.32 43.92 -7.57
CA GLY A 96 -17.49 44.35 -8.33
C GLY A 96 -17.16 44.48 -9.81
N THR A 97 -16.09 45.22 -10.11
CA THR A 97 -15.55 45.38 -11.47
C THR A 97 -15.12 44.04 -12.07
N ALA A 98 -14.44 43.18 -11.30
CA ALA A 98 -14.09 41.83 -11.73
C ALA A 98 -15.32 40.99 -12.14
N CYS A 99 -16.40 41.03 -11.35
CA CYS A 99 -17.64 40.32 -11.65
C CYS A 99 -18.34 40.88 -12.90
N ALA A 100 -18.40 42.20 -13.04
CA ALA A 100 -19.00 42.87 -14.19
C ALA A 100 -18.26 42.52 -15.48
N GLU A 101 -16.92 42.56 -15.43
CA GLU A 101 -16.09 42.18 -16.56
C GLU A 101 -16.26 40.69 -16.89
N ALA A 102 -16.15 39.80 -15.91
CA ALA A 102 -16.32 38.36 -16.12
C ALA A 102 -17.65 38.02 -16.80
N LEU A 103 -18.77 38.63 -16.38
CA LEU A 103 -20.08 38.47 -17.01
C LEU A 103 -20.07 38.88 -18.49
N ARG A 104 -19.46 40.03 -18.81
CA ARG A 104 -19.37 40.55 -20.18
C ARG A 104 -18.45 39.70 -21.07
N THR A 105 -17.54 38.91 -20.47
CA THR A 105 -16.48 38.21 -21.22
C THR A 105 -16.65 36.70 -21.32
N SER A 106 -17.68 36.16 -20.69
CA SER A 106 -17.90 34.72 -20.63
C SER A 106 -19.15 34.32 -21.42
N ASP A 107 -19.10 33.11 -21.96
CA ASP A 107 -20.25 32.46 -22.57
C ASP A 107 -20.37 31.00 -22.07
N PRO A 108 -21.42 30.63 -21.32
CA PRO A 108 -22.47 31.51 -20.82
C PRO A 108 -21.93 32.53 -19.80
N PRO A 109 -22.62 33.68 -19.59
CA PRO A 109 -22.19 34.69 -18.63
C PRO A 109 -22.06 34.15 -17.20
N ARG A 110 -20.90 34.36 -16.57
CA ARG A 110 -20.57 33.88 -15.21
C ARG A 110 -19.82 34.96 -14.41
N LYS A 111 -20.15 35.05 -13.12
CA LYS A 111 -19.42 35.90 -12.14
C LYS A 111 -18.21 35.16 -11.58
N VAL A 112 -17.24 35.93 -11.10
CA VAL A 112 -16.09 35.42 -10.34
C VAL A 112 -16.55 35.03 -8.93
N SER A 113 -16.06 33.92 -8.37
CA SER A 113 -16.29 33.59 -6.96
C SER A 113 -15.36 34.42 -6.07
N ARG A 114 -15.77 34.72 -4.83
CA ARG A 114 -14.89 35.44 -3.88
C ARG A 114 -13.57 34.72 -3.64
N GLN A 115 -13.61 33.39 -3.52
CA GLN A 115 -12.41 32.57 -3.38
C GLN A 115 -11.49 32.68 -4.61
N GLY A 116 -12.05 32.70 -5.82
CA GLY A 116 -11.29 32.88 -7.05
C GLY A 116 -10.67 34.28 -7.17
N PHE A 117 -11.39 35.32 -6.74
CA PHE A 117 -10.88 36.69 -6.74
C PHE A 117 -9.64 36.86 -5.84
N HIS A 118 -9.55 36.10 -4.74
CA HIS A 118 -8.36 36.12 -3.87
C HIS A 118 -7.09 35.59 -4.55
N LEU A 119 -7.20 34.86 -5.67
CA LEU A 119 -6.05 34.38 -6.44
C LEU A 119 -5.53 35.44 -7.43
N PHE A 120 -6.32 36.47 -7.77
CA PHE A 120 -5.98 37.43 -8.82
C PHE A 120 -4.67 38.18 -8.60
N PRO A 121 -4.32 38.63 -7.37
CA PRO A 121 -3.02 39.29 -7.16
C PRO A 121 -1.83 38.43 -7.60
N LYS A 122 -1.87 37.12 -7.32
CA LYS A 122 -0.82 36.16 -7.70
C LYS A 122 -0.81 35.88 -9.20
N ILE A 123 -1.99 35.74 -9.80
CA ILE A 123 -2.12 35.55 -11.25
C ILE A 123 -1.56 36.76 -12.01
N ARG A 124 -1.88 37.99 -11.57
CA ARG A 124 -1.33 39.22 -12.15
C ARG A 124 0.19 39.32 -11.97
N GLU A 125 0.70 38.88 -10.81
CA GLU A 125 2.14 38.85 -10.56
C GLU A 125 2.87 37.94 -11.57
N ILE A 126 2.39 36.71 -11.77
CA ILE A 126 2.96 35.77 -12.75
C ILE A 126 2.85 36.33 -14.17
N ASP A 127 1.67 36.81 -14.56
CA ASP A 127 1.42 37.34 -15.90
C ASP A 127 2.34 38.53 -16.22
N SER A 128 2.45 39.49 -15.30
CA SER A 128 3.33 40.64 -15.45
C SER A 128 4.80 40.24 -15.51
N LEU A 129 5.22 39.26 -14.68
CA LEU A 129 6.59 38.77 -14.67
C LEU A 129 6.95 38.11 -16.00
N LEU A 130 6.10 37.20 -16.51
CA LEU A 130 6.36 36.49 -17.76
C LEU A 130 6.31 37.40 -18.99
N ARG A 131 5.45 38.43 -18.98
CA ARG A 131 5.39 39.41 -20.07
C ARG A 131 6.58 40.36 -20.09
N SER A 132 7.08 40.75 -18.91
CA SER A 132 8.25 41.64 -18.80
C SER A 132 9.57 40.93 -19.00
N ARG A 133 9.60 39.59 -18.83
CA ARG A 133 10.80 38.76 -18.94
C ARG A 133 10.54 37.53 -19.83
N PRO A 134 10.57 37.71 -21.16
CA PRO A 134 10.28 36.63 -22.12
C PRO A 134 11.18 35.39 -21.96
N GLU A 135 12.39 35.53 -21.42
CA GLU A 135 13.29 34.41 -21.14
C GLU A 135 12.75 33.44 -20.08
N LEU A 136 11.78 33.88 -19.26
CA LEU A 136 11.14 33.06 -18.24
C LEU A 136 9.99 32.21 -18.80
N VAL A 137 9.46 32.55 -19.99
CA VAL A 137 8.31 31.87 -20.59
C VAL A 137 8.58 30.38 -20.85
N ALA A 138 9.83 30.00 -21.11
CA ALA A 138 10.24 28.61 -21.26
C ALA A 138 10.58 27.92 -19.93
N ARG A 139 10.72 28.68 -18.84
CA ARG A 139 11.19 28.20 -17.53
C ARG A 139 10.04 27.98 -16.54
N VAL A 140 8.98 28.78 -16.63
CA VAL A 140 7.84 28.70 -15.71
C VAL A 140 6.70 27.94 -16.38
N VAL A 141 6.20 26.91 -15.69
CA VAL A 141 5.10 26.07 -16.18
C VAL A 141 3.96 26.04 -15.17
N GLU A 142 2.73 26.06 -15.68
CA GLU A 142 1.53 25.88 -14.87
C GLU A 142 1.35 24.38 -14.57
N VAL A 143 1.06 24.05 -13.31
CA VAL A 143 0.71 22.70 -12.86
C VAL A 143 -0.60 22.75 -12.09
N HIS A 144 -1.24 21.59 -11.91
CA HIS A 144 -2.41 21.48 -11.04
C HIS A 144 -2.25 20.27 -10.12
N PRO A 145 -2.25 20.42 -8.78
CA PRO A 145 -1.95 19.36 -7.84
C PRO A 145 -2.80 18.10 -8.03
N GLU A 146 -4.12 18.24 -8.18
CA GLU A 146 -4.98 17.06 -8.35
C GLU A 146 -4.74 16.34 -9.68
N LEU A 147 -4.28 17.03 -10.73
CA LEU A 147 -3.91 16.40 -12.00
C LEU A 147 -2.56 15.67 -11.86
N ALA A 148 -1.59 16.30 -11.20
CA ALA A 148 -0.30 15.69 -10.94
C ALA A 148 -0.45 14.45 -10.04
N PHE A 149 -1.25 14.54 -8.98
CA PHE A 149 -1.59 13.40 -8.15
C PHE A 149 -2.41 12.34 -8.89
N TRP A 150 -3.32 12.73 -9.80
CA TRP A 150 -4.03 11.79 -10.67
C TRP A 150 -3.03 10.99 -11.54
N SER A 151 -2.05 11.65 -12.15
CA SER A 151 -0.98 10.99 -12.90
C SER A 151 -0.16 10.06 -12.00
N MET A 152 0.26 10.53 -10.82
CA MET A 152 0.96 9.71 -9.83
C MET A 152 0.13 8.51 -9.36
N ASN A 153 -1.20 8.62 -9.35
CA ASN A 153 -2.13 7.58 -8.94
C ASN A 153 -2.49 6.59 -10.07
N GLY A 154 -1.67 6.55 -11.12
CA GLY A 154 -1.88 5.68 -12.28
C GLY A 154 -3.09 6.11 -13.10
N GLU A 155 -3.23 7.42 -13.32
CA GLU A 155 -4.30 8.02 -14.11
C GLU A 155 -5.71 7.72 -13.56
N ARG A 156 -5.82 7.65 -12.22
CA ARG A 156 -7.08 7.45 -11.49
C ARG A 156 -7.37 8.60 -10.54
N PRO A 157 -8.64 9.08 -10.46
CA PRO A 157 -9.04 10.10 -9.50
C PRO A 157 -8.65 9.72 -8.07
N LEU A 158 -8.23 10.70 -7.27
CA LEU A 158 -7.95 10.45 -5.86
C LEU A 158 -9.27 10.23 -5.10
N PRO A 159 -9.36 9.18 -4.27
CA PRO A 159 -10.56 8.90 -3.48
C PRO A 159 -10.75 9.93 -2.36
N GLU A 160 -9.66 10.45 -1.80
CA GLU A 160 -9.67 11.28 -0.59
C GLU A 160 -9.35 12.76 -0.85
N PRO A 161 -10.11 13.71 -0.26
CA PRO A 161 -9.85 15.14 -0.38
C PRO A 161 -8.69 15.60 0.51
N LYS A 162 -8.03 16.73 0.19
CA LYS A 162 -7.05 17.39 1.09
C LYS A 162 -7.69 17.92 2.37
N LYS A 163 -8.95 18.38 2.27
CA LYS A 163 -9.69 19.05 3.34
C LYS A 163 -11.15 18.58 3.38
N VAL A 164 -11.72 18.51 4.58
CA VAL A 164 -13.16 18.30 4.83
C VAL A 164 -13.66 19.44 5.71
N LYS A 165 -14.70 20.15 5.26
CA LYS A 165 -15.22 21.38 5.94
C LYS A 165 -14.11 22.38 6.27
N SER A 166 -13.23 22.63 5.29
CA SER A 166 -12.06 23.54 5.38
C SER A 166 -11.01 23.17 6.43
N ARG A 167 -11.07 21.97 7.01
CA ARG A 167 -10.05 21.44 7.93
C ARG A 167 -9.18 20.42 7.20
N PRO A 168 -7.86 20.34 7.51
CA PRO A 168 -6.99 19.29 7.02
C PRO A 168 -7.61 17.90 7.22
N TYR A 169 -7.57 17.06 6.20
CA TYR A 169 -8.08 15.68 6.26
C TYR A 169 -6.91 14.69 6.22
N PRO A 170 -6.49 14.12 7.36
CA PRO A 170 -5.25 13.35 7.46
C PRO A 170 -5.12 12.20 6.45
N PRO A 171 -6.16 11.38 6.17
CA PRO A 171 -6.04 10.32 5.17
C PRO A 171 -5.71 10.84 3.77
N GLY A 172 -6.33 11.94 3.35
CA GLY A 172 -6.06 12.55 2.05
C GLY A 172 -4.69 13.20 1.94
N LEU A 173 -4.17 13.76 3.04
CA LEU A 173 -2.80 14.30 3.09
C LEU A 173 -1.76 13.17 3.10
N ALA A 174 -2.00 12.11 3.87
CA ALA A 174 -1.12 10.93 3.93
C ALA A 174 -1.02 10.24 2.56
N LEU A 175 -2.15 10.09 1.84
CA LEU A 175 -2.15 9.58 0.47
C LEU A 175 -1.23 10.39 -0.45
N ARG A 176 -1.34 11.72 -0.42
CA ARG A 176 -0.51 12.62 -1.24
C ARG A 176 0.96 12.54 -0.87
N ARG A 177 1.30 12.49 0.42
CA ARG A 177 2.68 12.27 0.89
C ARG A 177 3.24 10.94 0.36
N ALA A 178 2.46 9.86 0.42
CA ALA A 178 2.87 8.57 -0.12
C ALA A 178 3.11 8.62 -1.63
N LEU A 179 2.25 9.32 -2.38
CA LEU A 179 2.42 9.52 -3.82
C LEU A 179 3.69 10.31 -4.16
N LEU A 180 4.03 11.35 -3.40
CA LEU A 180 5.25 12.14 -3.60
C LEU A 180 6.51 11.32 -3.33
N VAL A 181 6.53 10.54 -2.24
CA VAL A 181 7.65 9.63 -1.94
C VAL A 181 7.79 8.58 -3.05
N ARG A 182 6.67 8.03 -3.55
CA ARG A 182 6.69 7.09 -4.68
C ARG A 182 7.17 7.73 -5.98
N ALA A 183 6.92 9.01 -6.20
CA ALA A 183 7.45 9.79 -7.32
C ALA A 183 8.95 10.09 -7.19
N GLY A 184 9.60 9.63 -6.12
CA GLY A 184 11.04 9.74 -5.91
C GLY A 184 11.49 10.97 -5.14
N LEU A 185 10.56 11.71 -4.52
CA LEU A 185 10.95 12.82 -3.65
C LEU A 185 11.47 12.29 -2.30
N PRO A 186 12.57 12.87 -1.75
CA PRO A 186 13.10 12.50 -0.44
C PRO A 186 12.03 12.55 0.66
N ARG A 187 11.94 11.49 1.47
CA ARG A 187 10.89 11.34 2.48
C ARG A 187 10.96 12.41 3.56
N ASP A 188 12.16 12.73 4.03
CA ASP A 188 12.43 13.79 4.99
C ASP A 188 11.90 15.15 4.49
N MET A 189 12.06 15.43 3.20
CA MET A 189 11.51 16.62 2.55
C MET A 189 9.97 16.57 2.46
N VAL A 190 9.39 15.41 2.13
CA VAL A 190 7.93 15.23 2.04
C VAL A 190 7.25 15.26 3.41
N GLU A 191 7.91 14.80 4.47
CA GLU A 191 7.39 14.76 5.85
C GLU A 191 7.77 16.00 6.67
N ALA A 192 8.54 16.92 6.09
CA ALA A 192 8.91 18.17 6.71
C ALA A 192 7.69 19.03 7.07
N ARG A 193 7.84 19.83 8.13
CA ARG A 193 6.85 20.85 8.49
C ARG A 193 6.96 22.04 7.54
N PRO A 194 5.83 22.63 7.10
CA PRO A 194 5.87 23.83 6.28
C PRO A 194 6.53 24.99 7.04
N PRO A 195 7.22 25.92 6.34
CA PRO A 195 7.77 27.11 6.97
C PRO A 195 6.63 27.97 7.54
N ARG A 196 6.95 28.77 8.56
CA ARG A 196 5.96 29.64 9.21
C ARG A 196 5.35 30.59 8.18
N GLY A 197 4.05 30.47 7.93
CA GLY A 197 3.31 31.26 6.94
C GLY A 197 2.67 30.45 5.82
N ALA A 198 2.96 29.15 5.76
CA ALA A 198 2.31 28.19 4.86
C ALA A 198 1.60 27.07 5.64
N ALA A 199 0.51 26.56 5.09
CA ALA A 199 -0.21 25.40 5.57
C ALA A 199 0.41 24.09 5.04
N GLU A 200 -0.01 22.95 5.58
CA GLU A 200 0.45 21.65 5.10
C GLU A 200 0.06 21.37 3.64
N ASP A 201 -1.12 21.83 3.21
CA ASP A 201 -1.54 21.63 1.82
C ASP A 201 -0.74 22.50 0.85
N ASP A 202 -0.39 23.73 1.22
CA ASP A 202 0.47 24.60 0.41
C ASP A 202 1.84 23.92 0.14
N LEU A 203 2.42 23.25 1.15
CA LEU A 203 3.65 22.48 0.99
C LEU A 203 3.46 21.28 0.06
N LEU A 204 2.36 20.54 0.16
CA LEU A 204 2.10 19.40 -0.72
C LEU A 204 1.90 19.85 -2.18
N ASP A 205 1.28 20.99 -2.39
CA ASP A 205 1.05 21.57 -3.71
C ASP A 205 2.37 22.07 -4.34
N ALA A 206 3.26 22.67 -3.54
CA ALA A 206 4.62 22.99 -3.98
C ALA A 206 5.46 21.73 -4.28
N LEU A 207 5.38 20.69 -3.44
CA LEU A 207 6.12 19.43 -3.64
C LEU A 207 5.64 18.66 -4.88
N VAL A 208 4.34 18.65 -5.16
CA VAL A 208 3.84 17.98 -6.36
C VAL A 208 4.24 18.74 -7.63
N GLY A 209 4.28 20.08 -7.58
CA GLY A 209 4.89 20.89 -8.63
C GLY A 209 6.37 20.56 -8.84
N LEU A 210 7.14 20.39 -7.76
CA LEU A 210 8.55 19.98 -7.83
C LEU A 210 8.71 18.63 -8.55
N ALA A 211 7.84 17.66 -8.26
CA ALA A 211 7.84 16.36 -8.93
C ALA A 211 7.58 16.49 -10.45
N VAL A 212 6.66 17.38 -10.86
CA VAL A 212 6.37 17.61 -12.28
C VAL A 212 7.59 18.20 -13.00
N VAL A 213 8.27 19.21 -12.43
CA VAL A 213 9.45 19.80 -13.08
C VAL A 213 10.66 18.89 -13.12
N ILE A 214 10.78 17.94 -12.18
CA ILE A 214 11.77 16.87 -12.25
C ILE A 214 11.55 16.04 -13.52
N ASP A 215 10.30 15.69 -13.84
CA ASP A 215 9.94 14.94 -15.05
C ASP A 215 10.14 15.77 -16.32
N ILE A 216 9.80 17.06 -16.31
CA ILE A 216 10.05 17.99 -17.43
C ILE A 216 11.56 18.11 -17.69
N ALA A 217 12.37 18.29 -16.65
CA ALA A 217 13.84 18.39 -16.78
C ALA A 217 14.45 17.09 -17.34
N ARG A 218 13.76 15.95 -17.20
CA ARG A 218 14.13 14.65 -17.78
C ARG A 218 13.55 14.42 -19.18
N GLY A 219 12.84 15.38 -19.76
CA GLY A 219 12.19 15.27 -21.07
C GLY A 219 10.94 14.38 -21.08
N LYS A 220 10.32 14.15 -19.92
CA LYS A 220 9.17 13.24 -19.75
C LYS A 220 7.85 13.96 -19.44
N GLY A 221 7.89 15.23 -19.07
CA GLY A 221 6.68 15.99 -18.73
C GLY A 221 5.65 16.00 -19.85
N ARG A 222 4.36 15.93 -19.48
CA ARG A 222 3.21 16.00 -20.39
C ARG A 222 2.40 17.26 -20.11
N SER A 223 1.79 17.81 -21.14
CA SER A 223 0.93 18.99 -21.01
C SER A 223 -0.49 18.72 -21.48
N PHE A 224 -1.43 19.52 -21.00
CA PHE A 224 -2.81 19.54 -21.47
C PHE A 224 -3.19 20.98 -21.85
N PRO A 225 -3.45 21.29 -23.14
CA PRO A 225 -3.21 20.43 -24.30
C PRO A 225 -1.71 20.23 -24.58
N ASP A 226 -1.39 19.22 -25.38
CA ASP A 226 -0.07 18.98 -25.95
C ASP A 226 -0.18 19.02 -27.50
N PRO A 227 0.47 19.96 -28.21
CA PRO A 227 1.31 21.03 -27.65
C PRO A 227 0.50 22.10 -26.90
N PRO A 228 1.13 22.90 -26.01
CA PRO A 228 0.49 24.03 -25.34
C PRO A 228 -0.10 25.05 -26.32
N ASP A 229 -1.27 25.57 -25.97
CA ASP A 229 -1.85 26.72 -26.68
C ASP A 229 -1.08 28.00 -26.31
N ARG A 230 -1.44 29.15 -26.92
CA ARG A 230 -0.91 30.46 -26.55
C ARG A 230 -2.02 31.49 -26.38
N ASP A 231 -1.83 32.39 -25.42
CA ASP A 231 -2.70 33.55 -25.27
C ASP A 231 -2.33 34.70 -26.24
N ALA A 232 -3.05 35.82 -26.16
CA ALA A 232 -2.83 36.99 -27.03
C ALA A 232 -1.44 37.65 -26.87
N HIS A 233 -0.73 37.36 -25.77
CA HIS A 233 0.62 37.84 -25.51
C HIS A 233 1.69 36.77 -25.76
N GLY A 234 1.30 35.60 -26.28
CA GLY A 234 2.21 34.50 -26.57
C GLY A 234 2.59 33.65 -25.36
N LEU A 235 1.96 33.84 -24.20
CA LEU A 235 2.20 33.01 -23.02
C LEU A 235 1.62 31.60 -23.24
N PRO A 236 2.33 30.53 -22.83
CA PRO A 236 1.87 29.15 -22.99
C PRO A 236 0.65 28.90 -22.10
N VAL A 237 -0.40 28.32 -22.69
CA VAL A 237 -1.63 27.95 -22.02
C VAL A 237 -1.71 26.43 -21.99
N ALA A 238 -1.22 25.84 -20.89
CA ALA A 238 -1.25 24.41 -20.65
C ALA A 238 -1.08 24.09 -19.16
N ILE A 239 -1.69 22.98 -18.71
CA ILE A 239 -1.41 22.41 -17.38
C ILE A 239 -0.49 21.21 -17.56
N TRP A 240 0.68 21.25 -16.92
CA TRP A 240 1.67 20.19 -16.97
C TRP A 240 1.46 19.14 -15.88
N THR A 241 1.84 17.91 -16.20
CA THR A 241 1.84 16.75 -15.29
C THR A 241 2.96 15.77 -15.65
N LEU A 242 3.11 14.73 -14.84
CA LEU A 242 4.11 13.68 -15.02
C LEU A 242 3.78 12.78 -16.23
N SER A 243 4.82 12.14 -16.77
CA SER A 243 4.67 11.08 -17.77
C SER A 243 3.82 9.91 -17.22
N ARG A 244 3.12 9.20 -18.12
CA ARG A 244 2.55 7.89 -17.76
C ARG A 244 3.73 6.94 -17.51
N PRO A 245 3.75 6.13 -16.45
CA PRO A 245 4.75 5.09 -16.32
C PRO A 245 4.66 4.16 -17.55
N ALA A 246 5.81 3.87 -18.18
CA ALA A 246 5.87 2.99 -19.33
C ALA A 246 5.42 1.56 -18.94
N PRO A 247 4.72 0.82 -19.81
CA PRO A 247 4.53 -0.61 -19.62
C PRO A 247 5.90 -1.31 -19.69
N ALA A 248 6.06 -2.35 -18.87
CA ALA A 248 7.33 -3.08 -18.73
C ALA A 248 7.68 -3.91 -19.98
N SER A 249 8.35 -3.30 -20.96
CA SER A 249 9.21 -4.00 -21.92
C SER A 249 10.11 -3.00 -22.64
N GLU A 250 11.40 -3.33 -22.76
CA GLU A 250 12.48 -2.62 -23.46
C GLU A 250 13.19 -1.48 -22.69
N VAL A 251 14.19 -1.84 -21.85
CA VAL A 251 15.59 -1.36 -21.92
C VAL A 251 16.47 -2.35 -21.13
N ALA A 252 17.57 -2.83 -21.74
CA ALA A 252 18.59 -3.70 -21.15
C ALA A 252 19.64 -2.90 -20.32
N PRO A 253 20.45 -3.54 -19.46
CA PRO A 253 20.74 -3.04 -18.11
C PRO A 253 21.94 -2.11 -18.00
N MET A 254 21.86 -1.13 -17.09
CA MET A 254 23.00 -0.71 -16.25
C MET A 254 22.50 -0.01 -14.97
N SER A 255 22.85 -0.64 -13.83
CA SER A 255 22.91 -0.14 -12.44
C SER A 255 21.72 0.65 -11.84
N ALA A 256 21.01 -0.06 -10.94
CA ALA A 256 20.38 0.39 -9.69
C ALA A 256 19.39 1.58 -9.73
N SER A 257 18.09 1.28 -9.80
CA SER A 257 17.06 1.69 -8.82
C SER A 257 15.65 1.24 -9.25
N VAL A 258 14.90 0.68 -8.30
CA VAL A 258 13.64 -0.08 -8.45
C VAL A 258 12.45 0.79 -8.93
N SER A 259 11.63 0.22 -9.82
CA SER A 259 10.46 0.84 -10.47
C SER A 259 9.25 1.00 -9.53
N ALA A 260 8.39 2.00 -9.77
CA ALA A 260 7.18 2.28 -8.98
C ALA A 260 5.93 1.44 -9.36
N SER A 261 6.02 0.47 -10.28
CA SER A 261 4.95 -0.53 -10.52
C SER A 261 5.12 -1.81 -9.70
N ASP A 262 6.22 -1.93 -8.93
CA ASP A 262 6.60 -3.14 -8.19
C ASP A 262 6.39 -3.06 -6.68
N THR A 263 5.84 -1.96 -6.15
CA THR A 263 5.63 -1.88 -4.70
C THR A 263 4.45 -2.77 -4.30
N LEU A 264 4.77 -3.85 -3.60
CA LEU A 264 3.77 -4.69 -2.96
C LEU A 264 2.95 -3.83 -1.98
N PRO A 265 1.62 -4.07 -1.85
CA PRO A 265 0.74 -3.32 -0.96
C PRO A 265 1.16 -3.39 0.52
N VAL A 266 1.92 -4.41 0.90
CA VAL A 266 2.68 -4.49 2.14
C VAL A 266 4.15 -4.57 1.76
N SER A 267 4.97 -3.64 2.26
CA SER A 267 6.39 -3.54 1.95
C SER A 267 7.27 -4.17 3.04
N ARG A 268 8.56 -4.38 2.73
CA ARG A 268 9.57 -4.76 3.75
C ARG A 268 9.62 -3.79 4.92
N ARG A 269 9.38 -2.50 4.68
CA ARG A 269 9.36 -1.50 5.74
C ARG A 269 8.17 -1.70 6.67
N ASP A 270 6.98 -1.94 6.14
CA ASP A 270 5.79 -2.22 6.96
C ASP A 270 6.00 -3.46 7.82
N ILE A 271 6.70 -4.46 7.28
CA ILE A 271 7.09 -5.68 8.00
C ILE A 271 8.12 -5.37 9.10
N ALA A 272 9.15 -4.56 8.82
CA ALA A 272 10.15 -4.17 9.82
C ALA A 272 9.52 -3.33 10.95
N GLU A 273 8.61 -2.41 10.62
CA GLU A 273 7.84 -1.64 11.61
C GLU A 273 6.90 -2.54 12.42
N ALA A 274 6.25 -3.52 11.77
CA ALA A 274 5.47 -4.54 12.46
C ALA A 274 6.34 -5.35 13.42
N HIS A 275 7.54 -5.77 13.01
CA HIS A 275 8.48 -6.48 13.88
C HIS A 275 8.87 -5.64 15.09
N GLY A 276 9.26 -4.37 14.90
CA GLY A 276 9.59 -3.46 16.00
C GLY A 276 8.42 -3.28 16.98
N ARG A 277 7.18 -3.31 16.49
CA ARG A 277 5.96 -3.22 17.31
C ARG A 277 5.68 -4.49 18.11
N ILE A 278 5.91 -5.67 17.54
CA ILE A 278 5.48 -6.94 18.14
C ILE A 278 6.59 -7.70 18.86
N ALA A 279 7.87 -7.37 18.65
CA ALA A 279 9.02 -8.16 19.10
C ALA A 279 8.98 -8.55 20.60
N SER A 280 8.50 -7.66 21.47
CA SER A 280 8.35 -7.94 22.92
C SER A 280 7.17 -8.84 23.29
N HIS A 281 6.29 -9.14 22.34
CA HIS A 281 5.04 -9.88 22.53
C HIS A 281 5.03 -11.25 21.85
N ILE A 282 6.04 -11.53 21.02
CA ILE A 282 6.17 -12.78 20.27
C ILE A 282 7.45 -13.51 20.66
N ARG A 283 7.50 -14.81 20.35
CA ARG A 283 8.74 -15.58 20.41
C ARG A 283 9.52 -15.38 19.12
N ARG A 284 10.83 -15.16 19.22
CA ARG A 284 11.75 -15.38 18.10
C ARG A 284 11.92 -16.89 17.93
N THR A 285 11.29 -17.46 16.91
CA THR A 285 11.23 -18.93 16.75
C THR A 285 12.51 -19.47 16.12
N PRO A 286 12.98 -20.66 16.52
CA PRO A 286 14.21 -21.23 15.98
C PRO A 286 14.19 -21.47 14.47
N VAL A 287 15.38 -21.39 13.88
CA VAL A 287 15.68 -21.89 12.52
C VAL A 287 16.56 -23.13 12.66
N TRP A 288 16.15 -24.24 12.06
CA TRP A 288 16.93 -25.47 12.06
C TRP A 288 17.42 -25.79 10.65
N THR A 289 18.73 -25.69 10.42
CA THR A 289 19.34 -26.02 9.12
C THR A 289 19.95 -27.42 9.14
N LEU A 290 19.52 -28.25 8.19
CA LEU A 290 19.95 -29.63 7.98
C LEU A 290 20.81 -29.69 6.70
N PRO A 291 22.00 -30.32 6.71
CA PRO A 291 22.86 -30.36 5.51
C PRO A 291 22.26 -31.08 4.29
N GLY A 292 21.42 -32.10 4.54
CA GLY A 292 20.66 -32.85 3.54
C GLY A 292 19.57 -33.63 4.26
N ALA A 293 18.32 -33.47 3.84
CA ALA A 293 17.15 -34.03 4.52
C ALA A 293 15.96 -34.14 3.55
N PHE A 294 14.97 -34.97 3.92
CA PHE A 294 13.70 -35.08 3.20
C PHE A 294 13.83 -35.44 1.71
N GLY A 295 14.86 -36.22 1.36
CA GLY A 295 15.13 -36.63 -0.01
C GLY A 295 15.88 -35.58 -0.86
N HIS A 296 16.29 -34.45 -0.27
CA HIS A 296 17.12 -33.43 -0.91
C HIS A 296 18.58 -33.52 -0.46
N ASP A 297 19.51 -33.35 -1.39
CA ASP A 297 20.96 -33.46 -1.15
C ASP A 297 21.59 -32.14 -0.64
N GLY A 298 20.95 -31.01 -0.89
CA GLY A 298 21.35 -29.70 -0.41
C GLY A 298 20.74 -29.31 0.94
N PRO A 299 21.12 -28.13 1.47
CA PRO A 299 20.66 -27.69 2.79
C PRO A 299 19.15 -27.44 2.84
N VAL A 300 18.51 -27.96 3.90
CA VAL A 300 17.10 -27.70 4.21
C VAL A 300 16.99 -26.92 5.53
N SER A 301 16.45 -25.71 5.46
CA SER A 301 16.20 -24.84 6.62
C SER A 301 14.74 -24.94 7.04
N LEU A 302 14.47 -25.24 8.31
CA LEU A 302 13.11 -25.30 8.87
C LEU A 302 12.86 -24.07 9.75
N LYS A 303 11.81 -23.29 9.47
CA LYS A 303 11.34 -22.22 10.38
C LYS A 303 10.19 -22.74 11.23
N LEU A 304 10.42 -22.83 12.54
CA LEU A 304 9.58 -23.57 13.48
C LEU A 304 8.48 -22.69 14.09
N GLU A 305 7.59 -22.14 13.26
CA GLU A 305 6.51 -21.24 13.71
C GLU A 305 5.45 -21.91 14.60
N PHE A 306 5.37 -23.24 14.61
CA PHE A 306 4.54 -23.95 15.59
C PHE A 306 4.96 -23.74 17.05
N LEU A 307 6.20 -23.29 17.31
CA LEU A 307 6.67 -22.92 18.65
C LEU A 307 6.23 -21.52 19.09
N GLN A 308 5.58 -20.76 18.21
CA GLN A 308 5.03 -19.44 18.55
C GLN A 308 3.91 -19.56 19.60
N HIS A 309 3.61 -18.46 20.28
CA HIS A 309 2.43 -18.38 21.13
C HIS A 309 1.15 -18.81 20.38
N ALA A 310 0.19 -19.35 21.12
CA ALA A 310 -1.01 -19.97 20.56
C ALA A 310 -0.74 -21.05 19.49
N GLY A 311 0.47 -21.62 19.44
CA GLY A 311 0.83 -22.80 18.64
C GLY A 311 0.97 -22.58 17.13
N SER A 312 1.02 -21.32 16.66
CA SER A 312 1.20 -21.01 15.24
C SER A 312 1.68 -19.57 14.99
N PHE A 313 2.09 -19.29 13.75
CA PHE A 313 2.48 -17.95 13.29
C PHE A 313 1.43 -16.84 13.54
N LYS A 314 0.15 -17.20 13.66
CA LYS A 314 -0.98 -16.25 13.68
C LYS A 314 -0.88 -15.17 14.75
N SER A 315 -0.20 -15.44 15.87
CA SER A 315 0.03 -14.44 16.93
C SER A 315 0.72 -13.18 16.41
N ARG A 316 1.58 -13.29 15.39
CA ARG A 316 2.31 -12.13 14.86
C ARG A 316 1.37 -11.10 14.23
N GLY A 317 0.52 -11.52 13.30
CA GLY A 317 -0.51 -10.65 12.72
C GLY A 317 -1.58 -10.18 13.71
N ALA A 318 -1.91 -11.01 14.72
CA ALA A 318 -2.84 -10.62 15.77
C ALA A 318 -2.29 -9.48 16.62
N PHE A 319 -1.07 -9.63 17.19
CA PHE A 319 -0.42 -8.55 17.93
C PHE A 319 -0.23 -7.31 17.09
N ASN A 320 0.23 -7.46 15.84
CA ASN A 320 0.45 -6.30 14.98
C ASN A 320 -0.85 -5.53 14.74
N THR A 321 -1.96 -6.22 14.49
CA THR A 321 -3.26 -5.57 14.29
C THR A 321 -3.74 -4.84 15.56
N LEU A 322 -3.65 -5.48 16.71
CA LEU A 322 -4.11 -4.91 17.98
C LEU A 322 -3.24 -3.72 18.45
N LEU A 323 -1.95 -3.72 18.12
CA LEU A 323 -1.01 -2.66 18.52
C LEU A 323 -0.90 -1.52 17.48
N SER A 324 -1.37 -1.71 16.25
CA SER A 324 -1.29 -0.71 15.18
C SER A 324 -2.58 0.09 14.99
N ARG A 325 -3.68 -0.34 15.61
CA ARG A 325 -5.00 0.29 15.48
C ARG A 325 -5.58 0.62 16.85
N PRO A 326 -6.36 1.71 16.98
CA PRO A 326 -7.09 1.97 18.21
C PRO A 326 -8.11 0.84 18.45
N VAL A 327 -8.08 0.27 19.66
CA VAL A 327 -9.03 -0.77 20.08
C VAL A 327 -10.14 -0.11 20.91
N PRO A 328 -11.42 -0.17 20.47
CA PRO A 328 -12.54 0.38 21.23
C PRO A 328 -12.80 -0.36 22.54
N GLU A 329 -13.63 0.21 23.43
CA GLU A 329 -14.00 -0.43 24.71
C GLU A 329 -14.72 -1.79 24.52
N ALA A 330 -15.43 -1.95 23.39
CA ALA A 330 -16.04 -3.21 22.97
C ALA A 330 -15.02 -4.31 22.65
N GLY A 331 -13.73 -3.97 22.59
CA GLY A 331 -12.63 -4.90 22.37
C GLY A 331 -12.47 -5.31 20.92
N VAL A 332 -12.07 -6.57 20.72
CA VAL A 332 -11.81 -7.16 19.40
C VAL A 332 -12.78 -8.29 19.10
N ALA A 333 -13.05 -8.50 17.81
CA ALA A 333 -13.89 -9.59 17.33
C ALA A 333 -13.25 -10.32 16.14
N ALA A 334 -13.41 -11.65 16.11
CA ALA A 334 -13.01 -12.49 14.99
C ALA A 334 -13.89 -13.74 14.87
N ALA A 335 -14.11 -14.22 13.65
CA ALA A 335 -14.74 -15.52 13.40
C ALA A 335 -13.69 -16.56 13.02
N SER A 336 -13.40 -17.48 13.94
CA SER A 336 -12.48 -18.60 13.71
C SER A 336 -12.48 -19.55 14.91
N GLY A 337 -12.84 -20.81 14.66
CA GLY A 337 -12.63 -21.90 15.62
C GLY A 337 -11.19 -22.44 15.67
N GLY A 338 -10.27 -22.00 14.80
CA GLY A 338 -8.89 -22.50 14.73
C GLY A 338 -7.82 -21.52 15.22
N ASN A 339 -6.63 -21.62 14.64
CA ASN A 339 -5.42 -20.87 15.01
C ASN A 339 -5.60 -19.36 15.08
N HIS A 340 -6.42 -18.77 14.19
CA HIS A 340 -6.67 -17.33 14.21
C HIS A 340 -7.41 -16.91 15.47
N GLY A 341 -8.48 -17.62 15.83
CA GLY A 341 -9.25 -17.35 17.05
C GLY A 341 -8.39 -17.48 18.31
N ALA A 342 -7.57 -18.53 18.40
CA ALA A 342 -6.62 -18.72 19.50
C ALA A 342 -5.60 -17.58 19.57
N ALA A 343 -5.06 -17.14 18.43
CA ALA A 343 -4.08 -16.07 18.36
C ALA A 343 -4.63 -14.70 18.78
N VAL A 344 -5.82 -14.30 18.31
CA VAL A 344 -6.39 -13.00 18.75
C VAL A 344 -6.87 -13.05 20.19
N ALA A 345 -7.39 -14.19 20.67
CA ALA A 345 -7.69 -14.38 22.09
C ALA A 345 -6.43 -14.25 22.95
N TYR A 346 -5.33 -14.91 22.56
CA TYR A 346 -4.05 -14.80 23.24
C TYR A 346 -3.52 -13.36 23.25
N ALA A 347 -3.49 -12.69 22.09
CA ALA A 347 -2.99 -11.33 21.97
C ALA A 347 -3.82 -10.34 22.79
N ALA A 348 -5.14 -10.46 22.76
CA ALA A 348 -6.04 -9.63 23.56
C ALA A 348 -5.79 -9.81 25.06
N LYS A 349 -5.62 -11.06 25.53
CA LYS A 349 -5.27 -11.36 26.93
C LYS A 349 -3.99 -10.66 27.37
N GLN A 350 -2.92 -10.76 26.57
CA GLN A 350 -1.63 -10.15 26.90
C GLN A 350 -1.70 -8.62 26.95
N LEU A 351 -2.61 -8.02 26.19
CA LEU A 351 -2.81 -6.57 26.14
C LEU A 351 -3.93 -6.07 27.08
N GLY A 352 -4.56 -6.95 27.86
CA GLY A 352 -5.67 -6.59 28.76
C GLY A 352 -6.95 -6.14 28.03
N LEU A 353 -7.17 -6.61 26.80
CA LEU A 353 -8.30 -6.26 25.95
C LEU A 353 -9.40 -7.32 26.00
N LYS A 354 -10.66 -6.89 25.84
CA LYS A 354 -11.78 -7.82 25.64
C LYS A 354 -11.69 -8.45 24.25
N ALA A 355 -11.95 -9.76 24.16
CA ALA A 355 -12.02 -10.47 22.88
C ALA A 355 -13.27 -11.33 22.82
N ARG A 356 -13.98 -11.24 21.68
CA ARG A 356 -15.13 -12.09 21.38
C ARG A 356 -14.88 -12.89 20.10
N ILE A 357 -14.89 -14.21 20.21
CA ILE A 357 -14.57 -15.13 19.11
C ILE A 357 -15.82 -15.91 18.71
N PHE A 358 -16.19 -15.80 17.45
CA PHE A 358 -17.35 -16.47 16.88
C PHE A 358 -16.91 -17.78 16.23
N VAL A 359 -17.58 -18.87 16.59
CA VAL A 359 -17.26 -20.22 16.12
C VAL A 359 -18.55 -20.96 15.75
N PRO A 360 -18.58 -21.78 14.69
CA PRO A 360 -19.75 -22.58 14.37
C PRO A 360 -19.92 -23.73 15.37
N GLU A 361 -21.14 -24.28 15.44
CA GLU A 361 -21.49 -25.41 16.33
C GLU A 361 -20.64 -26.66 16.08
N ILE A 362 -20.17 -26.86 14.85
CA ILE A 362 -19.32 -27.98 14.45
C ILE A 362 -17.86 -27.86 14.95
N SER A 363 -17.50 -26.76 15.59
CA SER A 363 -16.11 -26.55 16.09
C SER A 363 -15.76 -27.56 17.19
N SER A 364 -14.56 -28.14 17.13
CA SER A 364 -14.17 -29.15 18.12
C SER A 364 -14.11 -28.56 19.54
N PRO A 365 -14.55 -29.29 20.57
CA PRO A 365 -14.49 -28.83 21.96
C PRO A 365 -13.08 -28.44 22.41
N ALA A 366 -12.05 -29.16 21.94
CA ALA A 366 -10.66 -28.87 22.26
C ALA A 366 -10.23 -27.48 21.77
N LYS A 367 -10.61 -27.11 20.54
CA LYS A 367 -10.28 -25.79 19.98
C LYS A 367 -11.02 -24.66 20.69
N VAL A 368 -12.30 -24.87 21.01
CA VAL A 368 -13.08 -23.91 21.83
C VAL A 368 -12.45 -23.73 23.22
N ALA A 369 -11.97 -24.81 23.84
CA ALA A 369 -11.30 -24.76 25.12
C ALA A 369 -10.00 -23.93 25.07
N VAL A 370 -9.20 -24.07 24.02
CA VAL A 370 -7.98 -23.26 23.82
C VAL A 370 -8.33 -21.78 23.77
N ILE A 371 -9.33 -21.38 22.98
CA ILE A 371 -9.76 -19.98 22.88
C ILE A 371 -10.25 -19.45 24.24
N ARG A 372 -11.08 -20.23 24.95
CA ARG A 372 -11.56 -19.86 26.29
C ARG A 372 -10.45 -19.76 27.33
N SER A 373 -9.41 -20.61 27.25
CA SER A 373 -8.25 -20.57 28.16
C SER A 373 -7.47 -19.25 28.09
N HIS A 374 -7.60 -18.54 26.95
CA HIS A 374 -7.07 -17.20 26.76
C HIS A 374 -8.03 -16.09 27.23
N GLY A 375 -9.15 -16.42 27.90
CA GLY A 375 -10.05 -15.44 28.48
C GLY A 375 -10.96 -14.73 27.48
N ALA A 376 -11.01 -15.20 26.23
CA ALA A 376 -11.95 -14.69 25.26
C ALA A 376 -13.36 -15.23 25.49
N GLU A 377 -14.35 -14.38 25.25
CA GLU A 377 -15.74 -14.79 25.15
C GLU A 377 -15.93 -15.57 23.85
N VAL A 378 -16.36 -16.82 23.93
CA VAL A 378 -16.63 -17.63 22.73
C VAL A 378 -18.13 -17.69 22.48
N VAL A 379 -18.54 -17.14 21.36
CA VAL A 379 -19.92 -17.21 20.86
C VAL A 379 -20.02 -18.37 19.89
N ILE A 380 -20.72 -19.42 20.32
CA ILE A 380 -21.01 -20.60 19.49
C ILE A 380 -22.36 -20.35 18.82
N GLY A 381 -22.39 -20.41 17.48
CA GLY A 381 -23.65 -20.28 16.76
C GLY A 381 -23.53 -20.53 15.27
N GLY A 382 -24.60 -21.09 14.71
CA GLY A 382 -24.70 -21.42 13.30
C GLY A 382 -24.03 -22.76 12.96
N ALA A 383 -24.57 -23.43 11.95
CA ALA A 383 -24.11 -24.77 11.58
C ALA A 383 -22.77 -24.73 10.84
N ARG A 384 -22.46 -23.62 10.16
CA ARG A 384 -21.31 -23.48 9.26
C ARG A 384 -20.48 -22.23 9.59
N TYR A 385 -19.23 -22.21 9.13
CA TYR A 385 -18.33 -21.07 9.30
C TYR A 385 -18.94 -19.74 8.82
N ALA A 386 -19.67 -19.76 7.69
CA ALA A 386 -20.32 -18.57 7.15
C ALA A 386 -21.32 -17.93 8.13
N ASP A 387 -22.02 -18.76 8.92
CA ASP A 387 -22.99 -18.29 9.91
C ASP A 387 -22.28 -17.60 11.08
N ALA A 388 -21.17 -18.18 11.55
CA ALA A 388 -20.31 -17.58 12.58
C ALA A 388 -19.66 -16.27 12.10
N GLN A 389 -19.25 -16.20 10.83
CA GLN A 389 -18.74 -14.98 10.21
C GLN A 389 -19.81 -13.88 10.16
N ALA A 390 -21.03 -14.20 9.71
CA ALA A 390 -22.15 -13.26 9.68
C ALA A 390 -22.50 -12.74 11.09
N ALA A 391 -22.50 -13.60 12.10
CA ALA A 391 -22.71 -13.20 13.49
C ALA A 391 -21.60 -12.27 14.01
N CYS A 392 -20.35 -12.53 13.65
CA CYS A 392 -19.22 -11.66 13.97
C CYS A 392 -19.36 -10.28 13.32
N ASP A 393 -19.71 -10.24 12.03
CA ASP A 393 -19.89 -8.98 11.30
C ASP A 393 -21.05 -8.15 11.88
N ALA A 394 -22.16 -8.80 12.26
CA ALA A 394 -23.27 -8.14 12.94
C ALA A 394 -22.85 -7.55 14.30
N TYR A 395 -22.09 -8.30 15.10
CA TYR A 395 -21.57 -7.80 16.38
C TYR A 395 -20.62 -6.61 16.20
N VAL A 396 -19.71 -6.67 15.20
CA VAL A 396 -18.80 -5.56 14.87
C VAL A 396 -19.60 -4.31 14.50
N ALA A 397 -20.61 -4.46 13.64
CA ALA A 397 -21.47 -3.35 13.22
C ALA A 397 -22.25 -2.72 14.39
N GLN A 398 -22.71 -3.54 15.34
CA GLN A 398 -23.49 -3.07 16.49
C GLN A 398 -22.63 -2.46 17.60
N SER A 399 -21.51 -3.09 17.94
CA SER A 399 -20.68 -2.73 19.09
C SER A 399 -19.53 -1.78 18.77
N GLY A 400 -19.16 -1.68 17.49
CA GLY A 400 -17.95 -0.99 17.06
C GLY A 400 -16.66 -1.74 17.39
N ALA A 401 -16.71 -3.00 17.85
CA ALA A 401 -15.50 -3.78 18.14
C ALA A 401 -14.55 -3.85 16.94
N LEU A 402 -13.23 -3.85 17.21
CA LEU A 402 -12.23 -3.95 16.15
C LEU A 402 -12.27 -5.35 15.53
N ARG A 403 -12.63 -5.43 14.25
CA ARG A 403 -12.57 -6.69 13.49
C ARG A 403 -11.12 -7.06 13.17
N VAL A 404 -10.72 -8.28 13.53
CA VAL A 404 -9.38 -8.82 13.20
C VAL A 404 -9.50 -9.84 12.08
N HIS A 405 -9.10 -9.46 10.86
CA HIS A 405 -9.20 -10.33 9.70
C HIS A 405 -8.10 -11.42 9.69
N PRO A 406 -8.43 -12.69 9.38
CA PRO A 406 -7.49 -13.82 9.48
C PRO A 406 -6.33 -13.81 8.48
N PHE A 407 -6.45 -13.10 7.35
CA PHE A 407 -5.40 -13.08 6.31
C PHE A 407 -5.40 -11.81 5.45
N ASP A 408 -6.52 -11.41 4.85
CA ASP A 408 -6.63 -10.27 3.92
C ASP A 408 -6.72 -8.90 4.60
N ALA A 409 -5.70 -8.56 5.40
CA ALA A 409 -5.56 -7.23 5.98
C ALA A 409 -4.09 -6.84 6.07
N ASP A 410 -3.78 -5.59 5.76
CA ASP A 410 -2.44 -5.02 5.77
C ASP A 410 -1.68 -5.28 7.09
N THR A 411 -2.31 -5.01 8.23
CA THR A 411 -1.74 -5.23 9.55
C THR A 411 -1.53 -6.71 9.85
N THR A 412 -2.44 -7.57 9.42
CA THR A 412 -2.28 -9.02 9.57
C THR A 412 -1.08 -9.48 8.75
N ILE A 413 -1.02 -9.13 7.46
CA ILE A 413 0.05 -9.53 6.53
C ILE A 413 1.42 -9.01 6.97
N ALA A 414 1.51 -7.73 7.34
CA ALA A 414 2.77 -7.13 7.81
C ALA A 414 3.29 -7.84 9.07
N GLY A 415 2.38 -8.19 10.00
CA GLY A 415 2.75 -8.98 11.17
C GLY A 415 3.19 -10.40 10.81
N GLN A 416 2.49 -11.10 9.90
CA GLN A 416 2.95 -12.43 9.47
C GLN A 416 4.30 -12.36 8.72
N GLY A 417 4.57 -11.27 8.00
CA GLY A 417 5.81 -11.09 7.25
C GLY A 417 7.05 -11.00 8.13
N THR A 418 6.92 -10.72 9.42
CA THR A 418 8.08 -10.68 10.34
C THR A 418 8.73 -12.05 10.49
N VAL A 419 8.04 -13.14 10.12
CA VAL A 419 8.66 -14.47 9.99
C VAL A 419 9.81 -14.43 8.99
N GLY A 420 9.61 -13.77 7.84
CA GLY A 420 10.64 -13.64 6.81
C GLY A 420 11.85 -12.84 7.30
N LEU A 421 11.60 -11.76 8.06
CA LEU A 421 12.65 -10.95 8.68
C LEU A 421 13.49 -11.76 9.66
N GLU A 422 12.87 -12.41 10.65
CA GLU A 422 13.63 -13.22 11.61
C GLU A 422 14.35 -14.39 10.95
N TRP A 423 13.73 -15.02 9.94
CA TRP A 423 14.35 -16.14 9.25
C TRP A 423 15.58 -15.70 8.44
N GLU A 424 15.56 -14.51 7.85
CA GLU A 424 16.74 -13.95 7.20
C GLU A 424 17.86 -13.64 8.19
N GLU A 425 17.53 -13.07 9.35
CA GLU A 425 18.53 -12.71 10.37
C GLU A 425 19.16 -13.94 11.06
N ASP A 426 18.36 -14.99 11.29
CA ASP A 426 18.79 -16.18 12.04
C ASP A 426 19.30 -17.32 11.14
N GLY A 427 19.00 -17.27 9.84
CA GLY A 427 19.19 -18.37 8.90
C GLY A 427 20.43 -18.25 8.02
N ALA A 428 20.84 -19.39 7.46
CA ALA A 428 21.74 -19.38 6.31
C ALA A 428 21.01 -18.81 5.07
N PRO A 429 21.72 -18.30 4.06
CA PRO A 429 21.07 -17.81 2.85
C PRO A 429 20.26 -18.92 2.16
N LEU A 430 19.11 -18.56 1.60
CA LEU A 430 18.17 -19.47 0.95
C LEU A 430 18.02 -19.11 -0.53
N ASP A 431 17.70 -20.11 -1.35
CA ASP A 431 17.38 -19.92 -2.77
C ASP A 431 15.86 -20.00 -2.99
N THR A 432 15.18 -20.87 -2.24
CA THR A 432 13.72 -21.04 -2.28
C THR A 432 13.12 -21.20 -0.88
N ILE A 433 11.91 -20.69 -0.68
CA ILE A 433 11.10 -20.88 0.54
C ILE A 433 9.73 -21.47 0.17
N LEU A 434 9.36 -22.57 0.84
CA LEU A 434 8.07 -23.22 0.73
C LEU A 434 7.16 -22.76 1.88
N VAL A 435 5.97 -22.27 1.55
CA VAL A 435 5.01 -21.73 2.53
C VAL A 435 3.62 -22.34 2.30
N ALA A 436 3.04 -22.93 3.35
CA ALA A 436 1.67 -23.43 3.31
C ALA A 436 0.66 -22.27 3.15
N VAL A 437 -0.37 -22.47 2.33
CA VAL A 437 -1.32 -21.43 1.94
C VAL A 437 -2.75 -21.90 2.25
N GLY A 438 -3.48 -21.05 2.97
CA GLY A 438 -4.94 -21.09 3.04
C GLY A 438 -5.49 -19.82 2.40
N GLY A 439 -5.91 -18.85 3.22
CA GLY A 439 -6.29 -17.52 2.71
C GLY A 439 -5.13 -16.64 2.23
N GLY A 440 -3.88 -17.09 2.38
CA GLY A 440 -2.69 -16.47 1.79
C GLY A 440 -2.02 -15.31 2.54
N GLY A 441 -2.46 -14.95 3.75
CA GLY A 441 -1.86 -13.86 4.52
C GLY A 441 -0.41 -14.11 4.96
N LEU A 442 -0.05 -15.37 5.30
CA LEU A 442 1.32 -15.74 5.67
C LEU A 442 2.28 -15.62 4.48
N ILE A 443 1.97 -16.31 3.37
CA ILE A 443 2.79 -16.27 2.17
C ILE A 443 2.89 -14.86 1.61
N SER A 444 1.84 -14.05 1.69
CA SER A 444 1.90 -12.63 1.29
C SER A 444 2.98 -11.88 2.06
N GLY A 445 3.04 -12.04 3.39
CA GLY A 445 4.05 -11.38 4.22
C GLY A 445 5.46 -11.90 3.95
N VAL A 446 5.63 -13.22 3.84
CA VAL A 446 6.93 -13.85 3.55
C VAL A 446 7.43 -13.46 2.16
N ALA A 447 6.57 -13.54 1.14
CA ALA A 447 6.88 -13.14 -0.22
C ALA A 447 7.21 -11.64 -0.30
N ALA A 448 6.48 -10.79 0.43
CA ALA A 448 6.79 -9.37 0.48
C ALA A 448 8.15 -9.07 1.11
N TRP A 449 8.55 -9.83 2.14
CA TRP A 449 9.89 -9.72 2.70
C TRP A 449 10.98 -10.14 1.71
N TRP A 450 10.78 -11.25 1.01
CA TRP A 450 11.80 -11.87 0.15
C TRP A 450 11.75 -11.45 -1.33
N ALA A 451 10.79 -10.62 -1.72
CA ALA A 451 10.50 -10.26 -3.11
C ALA A 451 11.76 -9.92 -3.92
N GLY A 452 11.96 -10.62 -5.05
CA GLY A 452 13.10 -10.40 -5.95
C GLY A 452 14.47 -10.86 -5.42
N ARG A 453 14.53 -11.59 -4.29
CA ARG A 453 15.78 -12.12 -3.72
C ARG A 453 15.77 -13.64 -3.56
N VAL A 454 14.62 -14.19 -3.17
CA VAL A 454 14.43 -15.63 -2.93
C VAL A 454 13.12 -16.05 -3.59
N LYS A 455 13.12 -17.23 -4.19
CA LYS A 455 11.93 -17.82 -4.82
C LYS A 455 10.96 -18.22 -3.72
N VAL A 456 9.75 -17.68 -3.71
CA VAL A 456 8.73 -18.06 -2.73
C VAL A 456 7.66 -18.88 -3.43
N VAL A 457 7.48 -20.12 -2.99
CA VAL A 457 6.53 -21.09 -3.55
C VAL A 457 5.42 -21.33 -2.53
N GLY A 458 4.18 -21.14 -2.96
CA GLY A 458 3.02 -21.50 -2.16
C GLY A 458 2.73 -22.99 -2.22
N VAL A 459 2.19 -23.55 -1.15
CA VAL A 459 1.77 -24.94 -1.10
C VAL A 459 0.33 -25.05 -0.61
N GLU A 460 -0.53 -25.63 -1.42
CA GLU A 460 -1.97 -25.82 -1.15
C GLU A 460 -2.36 -27.30 -1.27
N PRO A 461 -3.30 -27.80 -0.46
CA PRO A 461 -3.96 -29.06 -0.74
C PRO A 461 -4.72 -28.99 -2.07
N GLU A 462 -4.73 -30.07 -2.84
CA GLU A 462 -5.47 -30.13 -4.12
C GLU A 462 -6.95 -29.75 -3.97
N GLY A 463 -7.60 -30.21 -2.90
CA GLY A 463 -9.00 -29.92 -2.59
C GLY A 463 -9.23 -28.61 -1.80
N SER A 464 -8.20 -27.81 -1.57
CA SER A 464 -8.34 -26.46 -0.99
C SER A 464 -7.27 -25.50 -1.53
N ARG A 465 -7.54 -24.99 -2.74
CA ARG A 465 -6.55 -24.35 -3.64
C ARG A 465 -6.86 -22.88 -3.96
N ALA A 466 -7.14 -22.09 -2.94
CA ALA A 466 -7.68 -20.74 -3.07
C ALA A 466 -6.75 -19.76 -3.81
N LEU A 467 -5.45 -19.78 -3.50
CA LEU A 467 -4.47 -18.91 -4.14
C LEU A 467 -4.15 -19.38 -5.55
N HIS A 468 -3.97 -20.69 -5.75
CA HIS A 468 -3.75 -21.25 -7.07
C HIS A 468 -4.89 -20.89 -8.03
N ALA A 469 -6.15 -21.07 -7.61
CA ALA A 469 -7.31 -20.70 -8.42
C ALA A 469 -7.37 -19.18 -8.69
N ALA A 470 -7.04 -18.35 -7.69
CA ALA A 470 -7.02 -16.90 -7.86
C ALA A 470 -5.95 -16.43 -8.86
N LEU A 471 -4.74 -17.01 -8.80
CA LEU A 471 -3.66 -16.70 -9.75
C LEU A 471 -4.03 -17.11 -11.18
N GLN A 472 -4.68 -18.27 -11.36
CA GLN A 472 -5.17 -18.70 -12.68
C GLN A 472 -6.26 -17.79 -13.24
N ALA A 473 -7.16 -17.30 -12.38
CA ALA A 473 -8.25 -16.42 -12.77
C ALA A 473 -7.84 -14.94 -12.92
N GLY A 474 -6.65 -14.56 -12.47
CA GLY A 474 -6.20 -13.16 -12.41
C GLY A 474 -6.89 -12.33 -11.32
N GLY A 475 -7.51 -12.97 -10.33
CA GLY A 475 -8.21 -12.33 -9.22
C GLY A 475 -8.88 -13.33 -8.27
N PRO A 476 -9.32 -12.90 -7.07
CA PRO A 476 -10.07 -13.75 -6.14
C PRO A 476 -11.25 -14.49 -6.78
N VAL A 477 -11.30 -15.80 -6.58
CA VAL A 477 -12.42 -16.67 -6.98
C VAL A 477 -12.73 -17.66 -5.88
N ASP A 478 -14.01 -18.03 -5.76
CA ASP A 478 -14.45 -19.04 -4.79
C ASP A 478 -14.09 -20.45 -5.27
N VAL A 479 -13.64 -21.28 -4.33
CA VAL A 479 -13.38 -22.71 -4.49
C VAL A 479 -14.11 -23.49 -3.41
N ASP A 480 -14.37 -24.76 -3.70
CA ASP A 480 -14.77 -25.73 -2.70
C ASP A 480 -13.58 -26.06 -1.79
N VAL A 481 -13.91 -26.49 -0.56
CA VAL A 481 -12.93 -26.83 0.47
C VAL A 481 -13.19 -28.26 0.90
N ASP A 482 -12.30 -29.15 0.51
CA ASP A 482 -12.28 -30.56 0.89
C ASP A 482 -10.84 -31.04 1.07
N SER A 483 -10.37 -31.12 2.31
CA SER A 483 -9.02 -31.58 2.62
C SER A 483 -8.89 -31.88 4.11
N VAL A 484 -7.99 -32.81 4.44
CA VAL A 484 -7.55 -33.06 5.84
C VAL A 484 -6.94 -31.81 6.49
N ALA A 485 -6.46 -30.85 5.71
CA ALA A 485 -5.92 -29.58 6.18
C ALA A 485 -6.93 -28.43 6.21
N ALA A 486 -8.20 -28.67 5.87
CA ALA A 486 -9.25 -27.64 5.80
C ALA A 486 -9.37 -26.78 7.08
N ASP A 487 -9.11 -27.38 8.23
CA ASP A 487 -9.11 -26.68 9.52
C ASP A 487 -8.13 -25.50 9.63
N SER A 488 -7.05 -25.52 8.84
CA SER A 488 -5.95 -24.54 8.87
C SER A 488 -5.73 -23.84 7.52
N LEU A 489 -5.98 -24.55 6.42
CA LEU A 489 -5.77 -24.09 5.04
C LEU A 489 -7.10 -23.94 4.24
N GLY A 490 -8.25 -24.24 4.84
CA GLY A 490 -9.56 -24.28 4.18
C GLY A 490 -10.22 -22.94 3.86
N ALA A 491 -9.53 -22.05 3.14
CA ALA A 491 -10.14 -20.80 2.68
C ALA A 491 -10.91 -21.02 1.36
N ARG A 492 -12.11 -20.45 1.24
CA ARG A 492 -12.90 -20.53 -0.01
C ARG A 492 -12.37 -19.61 -1.10
N ASN A 493 -11.70 -18.52 -0.75
CA ASN A 493 -11.02 -17.66 -1.70
C ASN A 493 -9.82 -17.00 -1.02
N THR A 494 -8.94 -16.42 -1.83
CA THR A 494 -8.05 -15.37 -1.36
C THR A 494 -8.74 -14.02 -1.43
N GLY A 495 -8.30 -13.05 -0.65
CA GLY A 495 -8.81 -11.68 -0.80
C GLY A 495 -7.98 -10.85 -1.78
N ALA A 496 -8.47 -9.65 -2.10
CA ALA A 496 -7.88 -8.81 -3.14
C ALA A 496 -6.46 -8.33 -2.78
N LEU A 497 -6.20 -8.12 -1.48
CA LEU A 497 -4.89 -7.69 -1.01
C LEU A 497 -3.86 -8.83 -1.14
N VAL A 498 -4.25 -10.03 -0.72
CA VAL A 498 -3.44 -11.25 -0.89
C VAL A 498 -3.14 -11.52 -2.35
N HIS A 499 -4.16 -11.56 -3.22
CA HIS A 499 -3.95 -11.75 -4.66
C HIS A 499 -3.03 -10.65 -5.23
N GLY A 500 -3.25 -9.41 -4.81
CA GLY A 500 -2.42 -8.28 -5.19
C GLY A 500 -0.95 -8.45 -4.82
N ILE A 501 -0.62 -9.10 -3.70
CA ILE A 501 0.78 -9.38 -3.33
C ILE A 501 1.30 -10.60 -4.10
N CYS A 502 0.59 -11.71 -3.99
CA CYS A 502 1.07 -13.00 -4.46
C CYS A 502 1.26 -13.04 -5.97
N SER A 503 0.39 -12.39 -6.75
CA SER A 503 0.54 -12.30 -8.23
C SER A 503 1.84 -11.64 -8.69
N ARG A 504 2.55 -10.91 -7.81
CA ARG A 504 3.83 -10.25 -8.12
C ARG A 504 5.03 -10.85 -7.41
N ALA A 505 4.84 -11.51 -6.27
CA ALA A 505 5.93 -11.91 -5.37
C ALA A 505 6.03 -13.42 -5.13
N VAL A 506 5.02 -14.19 -5.51
CA VAL A 506 5.03 -15.66 -5.43
C VAL A 506 5.33 -16.21 -6.81
N ASP A 507 6.26 -17.16 -6.87
CA ASP A 507 6.73 -17.77 -8.12
C ASP A 507 5.64 -18.67 -8.73
N HIS A 508 5.15 -19.64 -7.95
CA HIS A 508 3.99 -20.46 -8.28
C HIS A 508 3.41 -21.09 -7.00
N VAL A 509 2.31 -21.82 -7.15
CA VAL A 509 1.71 -22.63 -6.09
C VAL A 509 1.80 -24.11 -6.47
N ALA A 510 2.49 -24.89 -5.66
CA ALA A 510 2.51 -26.35 -5.75
C ALA A 510 1.28 -26.94 -5.05
N LEU A 511 0.61 -27.88 -5.71
CA LEU A 511 -0.52 -28.61 -5.12
C LEU A 511 -0.04 -29.95 -4.56
N VAL A 512 -0.53 -30.31 -3.38
CA VAL A 512 -0.19 -31.55 -2.69
C VAL A 512 -1.44 -32.33 -2.32
N THR A 513 -1.36 -33.65 -2.36
CA THR A 513 -2.45 -34.53 -1.94
C THR A 513 -2.54 -34.60 -0.41
N ASP A 514 -3.72 -34.92 0.12
CA ASP A 514 -3.90 -35.17 1.55
C ASP A 514 -3.04 -36.34 2.05
N ALA A 515 -2.78 -37.34 1.20
CA ALA A 515 -1.87 -38.45 1.50
C ALA A 515 -0.42 -37.94 1.68
N ALA A 516 0.06 -37.06 0.81
CA ALA A 516 1.38 -36.45 0.94
C ALA A 516 1.50 -35.60 2.21
N ILE A 517 0.44 -34.86 2.56
CA ILE A 517 0.39 -34.08 3.81
C ILE A 517 0.52 -35.01 5.02
N ARG A 518 -0.25 -36.11 5.05
CA ARG A 518 -0.19 -37.10 6.14
C ARG A 518 1.18 -37.76 6.24
N GLU A 519 1.77 -38.17 5.11
CA GLU A 519 3.12 -38.75 5.10
C GLU A 519 4.14 -37.76 5.67
N ALA A 520 4.09 -36.48 5.28
CA ALA A 520 4.96 -35.45 5.84
C ALA A 520 4.78 -35.26 7.36
N GLN A 521 3.54 -35.32 7.88
CA GLN A 521 3.29 -35.35 9.33
C GLN A 521 3.95 -36.59 9.98
N GLY A 522 3.80 -37.76 9.35
CA GLY A 522 4.40 -39.02 9.78
C GLY A 522 5.93 -38.93 9.84
N THR A 523 6.58 -38.42 8.80
CA THR A 523 8.04 -38.18 8.76
C THR A 523 8.50 -37.25 9.88
N LEU A 524 7.83 -36.10 10.04
CA LEU A 524 8.17 -35.13 11.09
C LEU A 524 8.06 -35.74 12.49
N TRP A 525 7.04 -36.56 12.75
CA TRP A 525 6.88 -37.22 14.03
C TRP A 525 7.88 -38.36 14.24
N ARG A 526 7.99 -39.27 13.26
CA ARG A 526 8.81 -40.50 13.37
C ARG A 526 10.30 -40.19 13.48
N ASP A 527 10.78 -39.23 12.70
CA ASP A 527 12.23 -39.02 12.54
C ASP A 527 12.72 -37.83 13.39
N TRP A 528 11.85 -36.84 13.61
CA TRP A 528 12.23 -35.56 14.24
C TRP A 528 11.49 -35.25 15.53
N ARG A 529 10.49 -36.06 15.91
CA ARG A 529 9.61 -35.82 17.08
C ARG A 529 8.89 -34.47 17.03
N ILE A 530 8.63 -33.97 15.83
CA ILE A 530 7.90 -32.73 15.59
C ILE A 530 6.43 -33.10 15.36
N ALA A 531 5.56 -32.70 16.29
CA ALA A 531 4.12 -32.76 16.09
C ALA A 531 3.66 -31.55 15.26
N THR A 532 2.87 -31.79 14.21
CA THR A 532 2.26 -30.74 13.39
C THR A 532 0.79 -31.03 13.16
N GLU A 533 0.01 -29.98 12.98
CA GLU A 533 -1.30 -30.10 12.32
C GLU A 533 -1.09 -30.30 10.81
N PRO A 534 -2.09 -30.78 10.05
CA PRO A 534 -1.91 -31.03 8.62
C PRO A 534 -1.40 -29.82 7.84
N GLY A 535 -1.93 -28.61 8.10
CA GLY A 535 -1.43 -27.39 7.46
C GLY A 535 0.01 -27.01 7.83
N GLY A 536 0.48 -27.42 9.01
CA GLY A 536 1.86 -27.26 9.46
C GLY A 536 2.86 -28.13 8.70
N ALA A 537 2.41 -29.26 8.15
CA ALA A 537 3.24 -30.18 7.36
C ALA A 537 3.12 -29.95 5.84
N ALA A 538 2.12 -29.20 5.38
CA ALA A 538 1.84 -29.04 3.95
C ALA A 538 3.05 -28.51 3.16
N ALA A 539 3.77 -27.51 3.68
CA ALA A 539 4.97 -26.98 3.03
C ALA A 539 6.06 -28.06 2.84
N LEU A 540 6.23 -28.96 3.82
CA LEU A 540 7.17 -30.07 3.72
C LEU A 540 6.68 -31.12 2.71
N ALA A 541 5.38 -31.38 2.66
CA ALA A 541 4.78 -32.33 1.73
C ALA A 541 5.10 -32.00 0.27
N ALA A 542 5.24 -30.70 -0.08
CA ALA A 542 5.66 -30.33 -1.42
C ALA A 542 7.06 -30.84 -1.77
N LEU A 543 8.00 -30.77 -0.80
CA LEU A 543 9.36 -31.28 -0.98
C LEU A 543 9.39 -32.82 -1.03
N THR A 544 8.76 -33.48 -0.05
CA THR A 544 8.85 -34.95 0.08
C THR A 544 8.07 -35.71 -0.99
N SER A 545 6.97 -35.15 -1.51
CA SER A 545 6.21 -35.76 -2.61
C SER A 545 6.80 -35.45 -4.00
N GLY A 546 7.74 -34.51 -4.09
CA GLY A 546 8.27 -34.02 -5.36
C GLY A 546 7.31 -33.14 -6.15
N ALA A 547 6.27 -32.58 -5.51
CA ALA A 547 5.43 -31.52 -6.07
C ALA A 547 6.24 -30.22 -6.25
N TYR A 548 7.21 -29.98 -5.37
CA TYR A 548 8.33 -29.08 -5.61
C TYR A 548 9.61 -29.90 -5.78
N ARG A 549 10.38 -29.63 -6.84
CA ARG A 549 11.64 -30.33 -7.14
C ARG A 549 12.79 -29.34 -7.13
N PRO A 550 13.59 -29.28 -6.06
CA PRO A 550 14.76 -28.43 -6.01
C PRO A 550 15.82 -28.88 -7.02
N GLN A 551 16.65 -27.93 -7.45
CA GLN A 551 17.90 -28.22 -8.16
C GLN A 551 18.91 -28.85 -7.19
N ALA A 552 19.87 -29.63 -7.71
CA ALA A 552 20.94 -30.21 -6.91
C ALA A 552 21.67 -29.12 -6.10
N GLY A 553 21.81 -29.32 -4.79
CA GLY A 553 22.46 -28.36 -3.89
C GLY A 553 21.68 -27.07 -3.60
N GLU A 554 20.44 -26.91 -4.09
CA GLU A 554 19.61 -25.74 -3.81
C GLU A 554 19.34 -25.58 -2.31
N ARG A 555 19.40 -24.35 -1.77
CA ARG A 555 19.15 -24.10 -0.33
C ARG A 555 17.66 -23.84 -0.10
N VAL A 556 16.96 -24.83 0.44
CA VAL A 556 15.49 -24.82 0.56
C VAL A 556 15.05 -24.47 1.98
N GLY A 557 14.21 -23.46 2.13
CA GLY A 557 13.49 -23.16 3.36
C GLY A 557 12.11 -23.83 3.37
N VAL A 558 11.73 -24.46 4.48
CA VAL A 558 10.40 -25.05 4.70
C VAL A 558 9.81 -24.46 5.97
N LEU A 559 8.65 -23.80 5.86
CA LEU A 559 7.99 -23.17 6.99
C LEU A 559 6.99 -24.14 7.65
N LEU A 560 7.24 -24.51 8.91
CA LEU A 560 6.33 -25.34 9.71
C LEU A 560 5.40 -24.44 10.53
N CYS A 561 4.21 -24.16 9.98
CA CYS A 561 3.41 -22.99 10.36
C CYS A 561 2.59 -23.12 11.66
N GLY A 562 2.28 -24.35 12.09
CA GLY A 562 1.41 -24.60 13.24
C GLY A 562 1.37 -26.05 13.70
N ALA A 563 0.99 -26.26 14.96
CA ALA A 563 0.89 -27.59 15.58
C ALA A 563 -0.32 -27.77 16.51
N ASN A 564 -1.40 -27.02 16.31
CA ASN A 564 -2.61 -27.14 17.12
C ASN A 564 -3.44 -28.37 16.70
N VAL A 565 -2.87 -29.55 16.94
CA VAL A 565 -3.43 -30.86 16.63
C VAL A 565 -3.77 -31.60 17.92
N GLU A 566 -4.85 -32.38 17.89
CA GLU A 566 -5.15 -33.34 18.95
C GLU A 566 -4.18 -34.52 18.84
N LEU A 567 -3.51 -34.90 19.94
CA LEU A 567 -2.51 -35.98 19.91
C LEU A 567 -3.08 -37.32 19.44
N SER A 568 -4.35 -37.60 19.72
CA SER A 568 -5.06 -38.79 19.21
C SER A 568 -5.12 -38.80 17.68
N ARG A 569 -5.42 -37.66 17.04
CA ARG A 569 -5.46 -37.54 15.58
C ARG A 569 -4.08 -37.70 14.95
N LEU A 570 -3.04 -37.23 15.64
CA LEU A 570 -1.66 -37.44 15.21
C LEU A 570 -1.27 -38.92 15.32
N ASP A 571 -1.62 -39.59 16.44
CA ASP A 571 -1.40 -41.02 16.63
C ASP A 571 -2.10 -41.86 15.56
N GLU A 572 -3.38 -41.57 15.27
CA GLU A 572 -4.12 -42.20 14.17
C GLU A 572 -3.41 -42.03 12.83
N THR A 573 -2.91 -40.83 12.53
CA THR A 573 -2.19 -40.55 11.29
C THR A 573 -0.89 -41.35 11.21
N VAL A 574 -0.09 -41.35 12.29
CA VAL A 574 1.19 -42.08 12.33
C VAL A 574 0.98 -43.59 12.22
N ARG A 575 -0.05 -44.14 12.88
CA ARG A 575 -0.39 -45.57 12.78
C ARG A 575 -0.89 -45.96 11.40
N SER A 576 -1.58 -45.07 10.69
CA SER A 576 -2.06 -45.34 9.33
C SER A 576 -0.95 -45.47 8.28
N LEU A 577 0.27 -45.01 8.62
CA LEU A 577 1.46 -45.04 7.76
C LEU A 577 2.47 -46.14 8.15
N ALA A 578 2.21 -46.82 9.27
CA ALA A 578 3.01 -47.94 9.78
C ALA A 578 2.43 -49.26 9.29
#